data_AF-A0A2S2B4E9-F1
#
_entry.id   AF-A0A2S2B4E9-F1
#
_cell.length_a   1.000
_cell.length_b   1.000
_cell.length_c   1.000
_cell.angle_alpha   90.00
_cell.angle_beta   90.00
_cell.angle_gamma   90.00
#
_symmetry.space_group_name_H-M   'P 1'
#
loop_
_entity.id
_entity.type
_entity.pdbx_description
1 polymer ?
#
loop_
_entity_poly.entity_id
_entity_poly.type
_entity_poly.pdbx_seq_one_letter_code
_entity_poly.pdbx_strand_id
1 'polypeptide(L)'
;GPGGYGPGESGAAAASAAASAISSPASTSRISFVASKLVSGGTANASNLSNTIGTVMSQVRAGNPGASECEVTIQALVELIAALIHILGSASIGNVNYGSAAQSAAVVSESFQSAFH
;
A
#
# COMPACT_ATOMS: atom_id res chain seq x y z
N GLY A 1 27.07 -25.98 -18.50
CA GLY A 1 27.53 -24.63 -18.13
C GLY A 1 26.78 -24.21 -16.89
N PRO A 2 27.43 -23.58 -15.90
CA PRO A 2 26.74 -23.18 -14.68
C PRO A 2 26.00 -21.87 -14.94
N GLY A 3 24.73 -21.96 -15.32
CA GLY A 3 23.80 -20.83 -15.28
C GLY A 3 23.38 -20.62 -13.84
N GLY A 4 24.04 -19.68 -13.17
CA GLY A 4 23.86 -19.38 -11.76
C GLY A 4 22.42 -18.95 -11.46
N TYR A 5 21.85 -19.59 -10.44
CA TYR A 5 20.71 -19.05 -9.70
C TYR A 5 21.13 -17.68 -9.16
N GLY A 6 20.47 -16.60 -9.62
CA GLY A 6 20.72 -15.24 -9.15
C GLY A 6 20.54 -15.16 -7.63
N PRO A 7 21.24 -14.23 -6.95
CA PRO A 7 21.22 -14.14 -5.49
C PRO A 7 19.78 -13.94 -5.02
N GLY A 8 19.34 -14.80 -4.09
CA GLY A 8 17.99 -14.84 -3.51
C GLY A 8 17.66 -13.67 -2.58
N GLU A 9 18.02 -12.43 -2.95
CA GLU A 9 17.92 -11.22 -2.13
C GLU A 9 16.89 -10.20 -2.66
N SER A 10 16.16 -10.55 -3.73
CA SER A 10 15.30 -9.62 -4.48
C SER A 10 14.20 -8.96 -3.63
N GLY A 11 13.66 -9.66 -2.62
CA GLY A 11 12.61 -9.11 -1.75
C GLY A 11 13.12 -8.06 -0.75
N ALA A 12 14.29 -8.29 -0.14
CA ALA A 12 14.88 -7.36 0.83
C ALA A 12 15.38 -6.08 0.14
N ALA A 13 15.94 -6.22 -1.06
CA ALA A 13 16.36 -5.09 -1.89
C ALA A 13 15.17 -4.22 -2.30
N ALA A 14 14.06 -4.83 -2.75
CA ALA A 14 12.87 -4.09 -3.15
C ALA A 14 12.20 -3.37 -1.97
N ALA A 15 12.15 -3.98 -0.79
CA ALA A 15 11.65 -3.33 0.42
C ALA A 15 12.52 -2.13 0.84
N SER A 16 13.85 -2.27 0.72
CA SER A 16 14.81 -1.21 1.04
C SER A 16 14.72 -0.04 0.03
N ALA A 17 14.50 -0.35 -1.24
CA ALA A 17 14.25 0.65 -2.29
C ALA A 17 12.93 1.39 -2.04
N ALA A 18 11.84 0.68 -1.72
CA ALA A 18 10.56 1.29 -1.39
C ALA A 18 10.62 2.15 -0.11
N ALA A 19 11.34 1.69 0.92
CA ALA A 19 11.59 2.48 2.12
C ALA A 19 12.38 3.76 1.83
N SER A 20 13.38 3.69 0.94
CA SER A 20 14.10 4.89 0.50
C SER A 20 13.19 5.84 -0.28
N ALA A 21 12.34 5.29 -1.14
CA ALA A 21 11.36 6.05 -1.91
C ALA A 21 10.30 6.73 -1.01
N ILE A 22 9.93 6.12 0.13
CA ILE A 22 8.95 6.71 1.05
C ILE A 22 9.43 8.02 1.68
N SER A 23 10.74 8.19 1.84
CA SER A 23 11.34 9.41 2.41
C SER A 23 11.28 10.61 1.47
N SER A 24 10.83 10.41 0.22
CA SER A 24 10.69 11.49 -0.77
C SER A 24 9.48 12.38 -0.46
N PRO A 25 9.57 13.71 -0.70
CA PRO A 25 8.43 14.62 -0.56
C PRO A 25 7.19 14.19 -1.36
N ALA A 26 7.39 13.59 -2.54
CA ALA A 26 6.30 13.11 -3.37
C ALA A 26 5.51 11.97 -2.68
N SER A 27 6.20 11.08 -1.98
CA SER A 27 5.59 9.98 -1.23
C SER A 27 4.81 10.51 -0.02
N THR A 28 5.34 11.50 0.70
CA THR A 28 4.61 12.18 1.79
C THR A 28 3.29 12.80 1.31
N SER A 29 3.29 13.47 0.16
CA SER A 29 2.06 14.02 -0.44
C SER A 29 1.04 12.93 -0.80
N ARG A 30 1.50 11.81 -1.38
CA ARG A 30 0.63 10.66 -1.68
C ARG A 30 0.08 10.03 -0.42
N ILE A 31 0.90 9.81 0.61
CA ILE A 31 0.47 9.26 1.91
C ILE A 31 -0.65 10.11 2.54
N SER A 32 -0.49 11.43 2.56
CA SER A 32 -1.52 12.33 3.09
C SER A 32 -2.82 12.29 2.27
N PHE A 33 -2.71 12.22 0.94
CA PHE A 33 -3.86 12.05 0.04
C PHE A 33 -4.58 10.72 0.28
N VAL A 34 -3.83 9.62 0.41
CA VAL A 34 -4.37 8.28 0.71
C VAL A 34 -5.06 8.26 2.06
N ALA A 35 -4.43 8.82 3.09
CA ALA A 35 -5.03 8.93 4.41
C ALA A 35 -6.36 9.69 4.35
N SER A 36 -6.39 10.81 3.63
CA SER A 36 -7.61 11.60 3.43
C SER A 36 -8.70 10.81 2.70
N LYS A 37 -8.34 10.04 1.67
CA LYS A 37 -9.27 9.16 0.94
C LYS A 37 -9.82 8.04 1.81
N LEU A 38 -8.98 7.40 2.62
CA LEU A 38 -9.39 6.33 3.53
C LEU A 38 -10.34 6.86 4.60
N VAL A 39 -10.03 8.00 5.21
CA VAL A 39 -10.90 8.64 6.23
C VAL A 39 -12.21 9.09 5.60
N SER A 40 -12.17 9.76 4.44
CA SER A 40 -13.38 10.19 3.73
C SER A 40 -14.22 9.03 3.20
N GLY A 41 -13.60 7.88 2.93
CA GLY A 41 -14.26 6.66 2.47
C GLY A 41 -15.05 5.95 3.57
N GLY A 42 -14.93 6.39 4.83
CA GLY A 42 -15.70 5.87 5.95
C GLY A 42 -15.28 4.47 6.38
N THR A 43 -16.26 3.61 6.66
CA THR A 43 -16.00 2.23 7.08
C THR A 43 -15.28 1.43 6.00
N ALA A 44 -14.30 0.63 6.41
CA ALA A 44 -13.52 -0.22 5.50
C ALA A 44 -14.46 -1.16 4.72
N ASN A 45 -14.60 -0.90 3.42
CA ASN A 45 -15.34 -1.72 2.48
C ASN A 45 -14.49 -1.96 1.22
N ALA A 46 -14.73 -3.10 0.56
CA ALA A 46 -13.82 -3.58 -0.47
C ALA A 46 -13.74 -2.63 -1.68
N SER A 47 -14.86 -2.03 -2.07
CA SER A 47 -14.93 -1.09 -3.20
C SER A 47 -14.17 0.21 -2.95
N ASN A 48 -14.24 0.78 -1.76
CA ASN A 48 -13.51 2.01 -1.46
C ASN A 48 -12.00 1.75 -1.36
N LEU A 49 -11.62 0.61 -0.77
CA LEU A 49 -10.21 0.23 -0.66
C LEU A 49 -9.61 -0.13 -2.03
N SER A 50 -10.32 -0.86 -2.89
CA SER A 50 -9.86 -1.18 -4.24
C SER A 50 -9.64 0.08 -5.09
N ASN A 51 -10.59 1.03 -5.06
CA ASN A 51 -10.46 2.32 -5.73
C ASN A 51 -9.27 3.14 -5.22
N THR A 52 -9.03 3.10 -3.90
CA THR A 52 -7.88 3.77 -3.28
C THR A 52 -6.58 3.14 -3.76
N ILE A 53 -6.48 1.81 -3.75
CA ILE A 53 -5.31 1.06 -4.24
C ILE A 53 -5.01 1.42 -5.71
N GLY A 54 -6.02 1.37 -6.59
CA GLY A 54 -5.86 1.73 -8.00
C GLY A 54 -5.38 3.17 -8.20
N THR A 55 -5.89 4.10 -7.39
CA THR A 55 -5.45 5.51 -7.42
C THR A 55 -3.98 5.66 -7.01
N VAL A 56 -3.56 4.99 -5.94
CA VAL A 56 -2.16 5.02 -5.46
C VAL A 56 -1.22 4.44 -6.51
N MET A 57 -1.56 3.27 -7.06
CA MET A 57 -0.74 2.63 -8.09
C MET A 57 -0.56 3.51 -9.33
N SER A 58 -1.64 4.17 -9.76
CA SER A 58 -1.58 5.13 -10.87
C SER A 58 -0.65 6.31 -10.56
N GLN A 59 -0.74 6.88 -9.35
CA GLN A 59 0.12 8.00 -8.93
C GLN A 59 1.58 7.60 -8.76
N VAL A 60 1.86 6.42 -8.19
CA VAL A 60 3.23 5.89 -8.04
C VAL A 60 3.83 5.60 -9.41
N ARG A 61 3.07 4.99 -10.33
CA ARG A 61 3.50 4.74 -11.72
C ARG A 61 3.83 6.04 -12.44
N ALA A 62 2.97 7.06 -12.31
CA ALA A 62 3.19 8.37 -12.92
C ALA A 62 4.44 9.08 -12.36
N GLY A 63 4.73 8.90 -11.07
CA GLY A 63 5.90 9.47 -10.41
C GLY A 63 7.21 8.72 -10.67
N ASN A 64 7.15 7.48 -11.16
CA ASN A 64 8.31 6.62 -11.39
C ASN A 64 8.28 6.00 -12.80
N PRO A 65 8.40 6.81 -13.86
CA PRO A 65 8.44 6.30 -15.22
C PRO A 65 9.63 5.35 -15.41
N GLY A 66 9.38 4.15 -15.90
CA GLY A 66 10.40 3.11 -16.11
C GLY A 66 10.60 2.15 -14.94
N ALA A 67 9.90 2.35 -13.82
CA ALA A 67 9.84 1.35 -12.74
C ALA A 67 9.11 0.08 -13.20
N SER A 68 9.53 -1.06 -12.67
CA SER A 68 8.83 -2.34 -12.89
C SER A 68 7.48 -2.32 -12.18
N GLU A 69 6.50 -3.06 -12.71
CA GLU A 69 5.18 -3.25 -12.07
C GLU A 69 5.31 -3.77 -10.63
N CYS A 70 6.34 -4.59 -10.36
CA CYS A 70 6.64 -5.08 -9.01
C CYS A 70 7.06 -3.93 -8.07
N GLU A 71 7.92 -3.01 -8.53
CA GLU A 71 8.35 -1.86 -7.72
C GLU A 71 7.21 -0.88 -7.46
N VAL A 72 6.40 -0.60 -8.49
CA VAL A 72 5.19 0.22 -8.36
C VAL A 72 4.23 -0.41 -7.33
N THR A 73 4.05 -1.72 -7.40
CA THR A 73 3.18 -2.45 -6.45
C THR A 73 3.72 -2.37 -5.03
N ILE A 74 5.01 -2.68 -4.81
CA ILE A 74 5.62 -2.66 -3.48
C ILE A 74 5.57 -1.24 -2.90
N GLN A 75 5.90 -0.22 -3.69
CA GLN A 75 5.86 1.16 -3.22
C GLN A 75 4.43 1.61 -2.90
N ALA A 76 3.44 1.25 -3.72
CA ALA A 76 2.04 1.55 -3.45
C ALA A 76 1.54 0.89 -2.15
N LEU A 77 1.92 -0.37 -1.90
CA LEU A 77 1.60 -1.10 -0.68
C LEU A 77 2.23 -0.45 0.56
N VAL A 78 3.50 -0.05 0.47
CA VAL A 78 4.22 0.61 1.56
C VAL A 78 3.62 1.97 1.87
N GLU A 79 3.26 2.77 0.85
CA GLU A 79 2.58 4.05 1.04
C GLU A 79 1.17 3.89 1.65
N LEU A 80 0.43 2.84 1.28
CA LEU A 80 -0.86 2.50 1.89
C LEU A 80 -0.71 2.17 3.38
N ILE A 81 0.29 1.35 3.75
CA ILE A 81 0.57 1.01 5.15
C ILE A 81 0.97 2.25 5.94
N ALA A 82 1.82 3.12 5.39
CA ALA A 82 2.21 4.35 6.05
C ALA A 82 1.03 5.30 6.26
N ALA A 83 0.08 5.37 5.32
CA ALA A 83 -1.15 6.14 5.48
C ALA A 83 -2.04 5.59 6.61
N LEU A 84 -2.17 4.26 6.73
CA LEU A 84 -2.88 3.62 7.84
C LEU A 84 -2.22 3.94 9.19
N ILE A 85 -0.90 3.84 9.28
CA ILE A 85 -0.15 4.21 10.50
C ILE A 85 -0.34 5.69 10.84
N HIS A 86 -0.32 6.57 9.84
CA HIS A 86 -0.56 8.00 10.03
C HIS A 86 -1.95 8.30 10.60
N ILE A 87 -2.98 7.62 10.10
CA ILE A 87 -4.34 7.70 10.65
C ILE A 87 -4.36 7.24 12.10
N LEU A 88 -3.77 6.07 12.41
CA LEU A 88 -3.72 5.52 13.76
C LEU A 88 -2.99 6.44 14.74
N GLY A 89 -1.94 7.14 14.29
CA GLY A 89 -1.19 8.10 15.10
C GLY A 89 -2.02 9.33 15.52
N SER A 90 -3.08 9.66 14.77
CA SER A 90 -3.99 10.77 15.09
C SER A 90 -5.34 10.30 15.66
N ALA A 91 -5.64 9.01 15.59
CA ALA A 91 -6.92 8.45 16.01
C ALA A 91 -6.95 8.16 17.52
N SER A 92 -8.11 8.37 18.14
CA SER A 92 -8.38 7.85 19.49
C SER A 92 -8.81 6.39 19.39
N ILE A 93 -7.93 5.47 19.81
CA ILE A 93 -8.19 4.03 19.72
C ILE A 93 -9.07 3.60 20.90
N GLY A 94 -10.32 3.23 20.58
CA GLY A 94 -11.26 2.63 21.53
C GLY A 94 -11.13 1.11 21.64
N ASN A 95 -12.21 0.43 22.02
CA ASN A 95 -12.24 -1.03 22.09
C ASN A 95 -12.04 -1.67 20.70
N VAL A 96 -11.02 -2.54 20.59
CA VAL A 96 -10.74 -3.31 19.38
C VAL A 96 -11.60 -4.58 19.38
N ASN A 97 -12.38 -4.79 18.32
CA ASN A 97 -13.13 -6.03 18.12
C ASN A 97 -12.28 -7.05 17.35
N TYR A 98 -11.58 -7.90 18.10
CA TYR A 98 -10.76 -8.98 17.54
C TYR A 98 -11.58 -10.05 16.80
N GLY A 99 -12.85 -10.25 17.15
CA GLY A 99 -13.74 -11.20 16.47
C GLY A 99 -14.04 -10.81 15.02
N SER A 100 -13.98 -9.51 14.70
CA SER A 100 -14.12 -9.00 13.32
C SER A 100 -12.81 -8.96 12.53
N ALA A 101 -11.66 -9.35 13.10
CA ALA A 101 -10.38 -9.30 12.39
C ALA A 101 -10.38 -10.17 11.11
N ALA A 102 -11.02 -11.34 11.16
CA ALA A 102 -11.17 -12.21 9.99
C ALA A 102 -12.00 -11.54 8.88
N GLN A 103 -13.04 -10.79 9.25
CA GLN A 103 -13.87 -10.04 8.31
C GLN A 103 -13.09 -8.89 7.67
N SER A 104 -12.31 -8.14 8.46
CA SER A 104 -11.41 -7.10 7.93
C SER A 104 -10.38 -7.68 6.96
N ALA A 105 -9.81 -8.85 7.27
CA ALA A 105 -8.90 -9.54 6.36
C ALA A 105 -9.58 -9.94 5.05
N ALA A 106 -10.82 -10.44 5.09
CA ALA A 106 -11.59 -10.77 3.90
C ALA A 106 -11.83 -9.54 3.02
N VAL A 107 -12.23 -8.41 3.61
CA VAL A 107 -12.41 -7.14 2.88
C VAL A 107 -11.12 -6.71 2.20
N VAL A 108 -9.97 -6.81 2.88
CA VAL A 108 -8.66 -6.52 2.29
C VAL A 108 -8.39 -7.46 1.10
N SER A 109 -8.57 -8.77 1.26
CA SER A 109 -8.37 -9.74 0.19
C SER A 109 -9.26 -9.46 -1.05
N GLU A 110 -10.54 -9.16 -0.86
CA GLU A 110 -11.46 -8.81 -1.96
C GLU A 110 -11.06 -7.52 -2.67
N SER A 111 -10.55 -6.54 -1.91
CA SER A 111 -10.06 -5.27 -2.46
C SER A 111 -8.85 -5.49 -3.36
N PHE A 112 -7.92 -6.35 -2.93
CA PHE A 112 -6.74 -6.73 -3.68
C PHE A 112 -7.11 -7.50 -4.95
N GLN A 113 -8.02 -8.47 -4.87
CA GLN A 113 -8.50 -9.16 -6.07
C GLN A 113 -9.12 -8.16 -7.07
N SER A 114 -9.93 -7.22 -6.59
CA SER A 114 -10.59 -6.24 -7.46
C SER A 114 -9.61 -5.21 -8.07
N ALA A 115 -8.56 -4.82 -7.35
CA ALA A 115 -7.63 -3.79 -7.80
C ALA A 115 -6.54 -4.29 -8.76
N PHE A 116 -6.27 -5.60 -8.77
CA PHE A 116 -5.22 -6.23 -9.57
C PHE A 116 -5.77 -7.13 -10.70
N HIS A 117 -7.09 -7.14 -10.90
CA HIS A 117 -7.74 -7.78 -12.05
C HIS A 117 -7.65 -6.92 -13.31
#